data_AF-A0A6N8FAE9-F1
#
_entry.id   AF-A0A6N8FAE9-F1
#
_cell.length_a   1.000
_cell.length_b   1.000
_cell.length_c   1.000
_cell.angle_alpha   90.00
_cell.angle_beta   90.00
_cell.angle_gamma   90.00
#
_symmetry.space_group_name_H-M   'P 1'
#
loop_
_entity.id
_entity.type
_entity.pdbx_description
1 polymer ?
#
loop_
_entity_poly.entity_id
_entity_poly.type
_entity_poly.pdbx_seq_one_letter_code
_entity_poly.pdbx_strand_id
1 'polypeptide(L)'
;MSKKVVKYSLIGFGLYAVLAAGVLTFYEDNPDQMRWDDRQAYNKKYINELSIDEPIFKERIIQSLGSPDITEAKILNGETFQVMFYRTKHEKSDGITTKDECTPLLFKDGKLIAWGISAFEQFDAIRI
;
A
#
# COMPACT_ATOMS: atom_id res chain seq x y z
N MET A 1 45.11 -16.93 -17.98
CA MET A 1 44.52 -15.58 -17.81
C MET A 1 45.50 -14.69 -17.06
N SER A 2 45.66 -13.42 -17.44
CA SER A 2 46.63 -12.51 -16.78
C SER A 2 46.22 -12.20 -15.34
N LYS A 3 47.16 -12.31 -14.38
CA LYS A 3 46.92 -11.97 -12.97
C LYS A 3 46.38 -10.53 -12.79
N LYS A 4 46.76 -9.61 -13.68
CA LYS A 4 46.25 -8.23 -13.71
C LYS A 4 44.77 -8.20 -14.08
N VAL A 5 44.37 -8.96 -15.09
CA VAL A 5 42.98 -9.07 -15.52
C VAL A 5 42.10 -9.63 -14.40
N VAL A 6 42.54 -10.72 -13.76
CA VAL A 6 41.83 -11.30 -12.59
C VAL A 6 41.64 -10.26 -11.47
N LYS A 7 42.71 -9.54 -11.11
CA LYS A 7 42.68 -8.52 -10.05
C LYS A 7 41.68 -7.41 -10.34
N TYR A 8 41.71 -6.83 -11.55
CA TYR A 8 40.82 -5.73 -11.90
C TYR A 8 39.36 -6.19 -12.03
N SER A 9 39.11 -7.40 -12.52
CA SER A 9 37.75 -7.98 -12.52
C SER A 9 37.20 -8.15 -11.11
N LEU A 10 37.99 -8.66 -10.15
CA LEU A 10 37.56 -8.80 -8.76
C LEU A 10 37.25 -7.45 -8.10
N ILE A 11 38.07 -6.42 -8.37
CA ILE A 11 37.82 -5.06 -7.87
C ILE A 11 36.50 -4.52 -8.44
N GLY A 12 36.26 -4.70 -9.74
CA GLY A 12 35.03 -4.27 -10.40
C GLY A 12 33.78 -4.94 -9.81
N PHE A 13 33.82 -6.26 -9.60
CA PHE A 13 32.73 -6.99 -8.95
C PHE A 13 32.51 -6.54 -7.49
N GLY A 14 33.59 -6.30 -6.74
CA GLY A 14 33.50 -5.78 -5.37
C GLY A 14 32.84 -4.40 -5.33
N LEU A 15 33.25 -3.49 -6.21
CA LEU A 15 32.63 -2.17 -6.36
C LEU A 15 31.15 -2.27 -6.73
N TYR A 16 30.81 -3.13 -7.68
CA TYR A 16 29.42 -3.37 -8.05
C TYR A 16 28.58 -3.89 -6.87
N ALA A 17 29.09 -4.86 -6.11
CA ALA A 17 28.40 -5.41 -4.96
C ALA A 17 28.15 -4.35 -3.87
N VAL A 18 29.12 -3.47 -3.62
CA VAL A 18 28.97 -2.36 -2.66
C VAL A 18 27.90 -1.37 -3.14
N LEU A 19 27.91 -1.00 -4.42
CA LEU A 19 26.89 -0.11 -4.98
C LEU A 19 25.49 -0.73 -4.95
N ALA A 20 25.36 -2.00 -5.32
CA ALA A 20 24.09 -2.71 -5.29
C ALA A 20 23.54 -2.83 -3.86
N ALA A 21 24.40 -3.18 -2.90
CA ALA A 21 24.02 -3.19 -1.48
C ALA A 21 23.56 -1.80 -1.02
N GLY A 22 24.28 -0.75 -1.41
CA GLY A 22 23.89 0.63 -1.11
C GLY A 22 22.49 0.98 -1.64
N VAL A 23 22.19 0.66 -2.90
CA VAL A 23 20.84 0.89 -3.46
C VAL A 23 19.79 0.12 -2.66
N LEU A 24 20.02 -1.16 -2.37
CA LEU A 24 19.05 -1.98 -1.61
C LEU A 24 18.85 -1.50 -0.16
N THR A 25 19.83 -0.83 0.44
CA THR A 25 19.74 -0.34 1.82
C THR A 25 19.23 1.10 1.93
N PHE A 26 19.48 1.94 0.92
CA PHE A 26 19.18 3.38 0.97
C PHE A 26 18.01 3.81 0.09
N TYR A 27 17.56 2.96 -0.85
CA TYR A 27 16.40 3.25 -1.68
C TYR A 27 15.16 2.61 -1.03
N GLU A 28 14.29 3.45 -0.47
CA GLU A 28 13.03 3.00 0.12
C GLU A 28 11.98 2.79 -0.99
N ASP A 29 11.33 1.62 -0.99
CA ASP A 29 10.18 1.38 -1.84
C ASP A 29 9.05 2.33 -1.43
N ASN A 30 8.72 3.29 -2.30
CA ASN A 30 7.61 4.21 -2.09
C ASN A 30 6.42 3.79 -2.97
N PRO A 31 5.32 3.25 -2.39
CA PRO A 31 4.12 2.87 -3.12
C PRO A 31 3.50 4.00 -3.94
N ASP A 32 3.67 5.26 -3.51
CA ASP A 32 3.14 6.43 -4.20
C ASP A 32 3.91 6.75 -5.50
N GLN A 33 5.13 6.20 -5.68
CA GLN A 33 5.92 6.34 -6.91
C GLN A 33 5.76 5.17 -7.88
N MET A 34 4.98 4.14 -7.52
CA MET A 34 4.70 3.02 -8.42
C MET A 34 3.89 3.48 -9.63
N ARG A 35 4.09 2.82 -10.78
CA ARG A 35 3.20 2.98 -11.93
C ARG A 35 1.78 2.57 -11.52
N TRP A 36 0.78 3.26 -12.05
CA TRP A 36 -0.61 3.11 -11.62
C TRP A 36 -1.12 1.67 -11.73
N ASP A 37 -0.72 0.93 -12.77
CA ASP A 37 -1.07 -0.46 -13.02
C ASP A 37 -0.43 -1.41 -12.00
N ASP A 38 0.84 -1.21 -11.69
CA ASP A 38 1.56 -1.98 -10.66
C ASP A 38 1.00 -1.70 -9.26
N ARG A 39 0.70 -0.43 -8.94
CA ARG A 39 0.10 -0.02 -7.66
C ARG A 39 -1.25 -0.69 -7.43
N GLN A 40 -2.10 -0.75 -8.46
CA GLN A 40 -3.40 -1.42 -8.36
C GLN A 40 -3.27 -2.91 -8.06
N ALA A 41 -2.39 -3.61 -8.79
CA ALA A 41 -2.14 -5.03 -8.58
C ALA A 41 -1.56 -5.30 -7.18
N TYR A 42 -0.62 -4.45 -6.74
CA TYR A 42 -0.03 -4.49 -5.41
C TYR A 42 -1.07 -4.28 -4.31
N ASN A 43 -1.87 -3.20 -4.39
CA ASN A 43 -2.95 -2.92 -3.44
C ASN A 43 -3.92 -4.09 -3.34
N LYS A 44 -4.38 -4.62 -4.48
CA LYS A 44 -5.30 -5.76 -4.53
C LYS A 44 -4.71 -6.99 -3.85
N LYS A 45 -3.45 -7.31 -4.13
CA LYS A 45 -2.75 -8.46 -3.54
C LYS A 45 -2.64 -8.29 -2.02
N TYR A 46 -2.12 -7.15 -1.57
CA TYR A 46 -1.93 -6.86 -0.15
C TYR A 46 -3.26 -6.94 0.63
N ILE A 47 -4.33 -6.33 0.10
CA ILE A 47 -5.63 -6.33 0.76
C ILE A 47 -6.23 -7.75 0.85
N ASN A 48 -6.02 -8.59 -0.17
CA ASN A 48 -6.48 -9.98 -0.15
C ASN A 48 -5.74 -10.85 0.88
N GLU A 49 -4.55 -10.45 1.30
CA GLU A 49 -3.73 -11.16 2.31
C GLU A 49 -4.02 -10.66 3.74
N LEU A 50 -4.88 -9.66 3.93
CA LEU A 50 -5.26 -9.17 5.25
C LEU A 50 -6.04 -10.23 6.03
N SER A 51 -5.74 -10.32 7.33
CA SER A 51 -6.53 -11.05 8.31
C SER A 51 -6.84 -10.15 9.51
N ILE A 52 -8.06 -10.26 10.03
CA ILE A 52 -8.49 -9.59 11.28
C ILE A 52 -8.19 -10.40 12.55
N ASP A 53 -7.50 -11.54 12.44
CA ASP A 53 -7.10 -12.35 13.59
C ASP A 53 -6.23 -11.54 14.58
N GLU A 54 -5.42 -10.63 14.04
CA GLU A 54 -4.56 -9.72 14.80
C GLU A 54 -4.94 -8.25 14.56
N PRO A 55 -4.75 -7.36 15.55
CA PRO A 55 -5.00 -5.94 15.37
C PRO A 55 -4.12 -5.31 14.27
N ILE A 56 -4.77 -4.75 13.25
CA ILE A 56 -4.10 -3.97 12.19
C ILE A 56 -4.50 -2.50 12.34
N PHE A 57 -3.51 -1.62 12.50
CA PHE A 57 -3.73 -0.18 12.59
C PHE A 57 -3.56 0.50 11.22
N LYS A 58 -4.27 1.61 11.00
CA LYS A 58 -4.27 2.35 9.73
C LYS A 58 -2.87 2.82 9.33
N GLU A 59 -2.00 3.12 10.28
CA GLU A 59 -0.62 3.56 10.02
C GLU A 59 0.18 2.47 9.31
N ARG A 60 -0.03 1.19 9.68
CA ARG A 60 0.60 0.04 9.01
C ARG A 60 0.13 -0.09 7.56
N ILE A 61 -1.16 0.14 7.32
CA ILE A 61 -1.74 0.11 5.98
C ILE A 61 -1.15 1.24 5.14
N ILE A 62 -1.10 2.47 5.66
CA ILE A 62 -0.53 3.63 4.95
C ILE A 62 0.96 3.42 4.66
N GLN A 63 1.72 2.87 5.60
CA GLN A 63 3.13 2.56 5.39
C GLN A 63 3.32 1.54 4.26
N SER A 64 2.38 0.61 4.09
CA SER A 64 2.49 -0.46 3.09
C SER A 64 1.93 -0.04 1.72
N LEU A 65 0.79 0.64 1.70
CA LEU A 65 0.02 0.95 0.48
C LEU A 65 0.17 2.41 0.00
N GLY A 66 0.84 3.25 0.78
CA GLY A 66 0.87 4.69 0.57
C GLY A 66 -0.43 5.37 1.02
N SER A 67 -0.64 6.60 0.54
CA SER A 67 -1.84 7.35 0.91
C SER A 67 -3.09 6.79 0.20
N PRO A 68 -4.25 6.72 0.88
CA PRO A 68 -5.49 6.28 0.22
C PRO A 68 -5.96 7.28 -0.84
N ASP A 69 -6.60 6.78 -1.90
CA ASP A 69 -7.11 7.61 -2.99
C ASP A 69 -8.32 8.46 -2.56
N ILE A 70 -9.16 7.90 -1.69
CA ILE A 70 -10.33 8.59 -1.10
C ILE A 70 -10.40 8.23 0.38
N THR A 71 -10.83 9.16 1.23
CA THR A 71 -11.03 8.93 2.66
C THR A 71 -12.31 9.61 3.14
N GLU A 72 -13.07 8.93 3.99
CA GLU A 72 -14.24 9.48 4.68
C GLU A 72 -14.20 9.10 6.16
N ALA A 73 -14.77 9.94 7.02
CA ALA A 73 -14.80 9.68 8.46
C ALA A 73 -16.10 10.19 9.10
N LYS A 74 -16.53 9.51 10.16
CA LYS A 74 -17.69 9.82 11.01
C LYS A 74 -17.28 9.66 12.48
N ILE A 75 -17.87 10.46 13.36
CA ILE A 75 -17.73 10.29 14.81
C ILE A 75 -19.11 9.96 15.37
N LEU A 76 -19.22 8.87 16.13
CA LEU A 76 -20.46 8.46 16.78
C LEU A 76 -20.14 7.99 18.20
N ASN A 77 -20.84 8.54 19.21
CA ASN A 77 -20.66 8.18 20.63
C ASN A 77 -19.19 8.24 21.13
N GLY A 78 -18.38 9.14 20.57
CA GLY A 78 -16.96 9.28 20.91
C GLY A 78 -16.02 8.30 20.19
N GLU A 79 -16.57 7.38 19.38
CA GLU A 79 -15.80 6.47 18.53
C GLU A 79 -15.61 7.07 17.15
N THR A 80 -14.41 6.93 16.58
CA THR A 80 -14.09 7.43 15.24
C THR A 80 -14.15 6.30 14.23
N PHE A 81 -15.04 6.42 13.25
CA PHE A 81 -15.12 5.51 12.12
C PHE A 81 -14.49 6.18 10.90
N GLN A 82 -13.55 5.52 10.25
CA GLN A 82 -12.87 6.03 9.07
C GLN A 82 -12.85 4.95 8.00
N VAL A 83 -13.23 5.28 6.76
CA VAL A 83 -13.06 4.39 5.62
C VAL A 83 -12.01 4.96 4.68
N MET A 84 -11.04 4.13 4.32
CA MET A 84 -9.99 4.44 3.35
C MET A 84 -10.20 3.62 2.09
N PHE A 85 -10.19 4.27 0.93
CA PHE A 85 -10.36 3.61 -0.36
C PHE A 85 -9.01 3.56 -1.08
N TYR A 86 -8.59 2.35 -1.44
CA TYR A 86 -7.42 2.12 -2.29
C TYR A 86 -7.87 1.59 -3.65
N ARG A 87 -7.33 2.14 -4.73
CA ARG A 87 -7.61 1.66 -6.08
C ARG A 87 -7.04 0.25 -6.26
N THR A 88 -7.89 -0.70 -6.63
CA THR A 88 -7.53 -2.13 -6.77
C THR A 88 -7.95 -2.72 -8.11
N LYS A 89 -8.70 -1.97 -8.91
CA LYS A 89 -9.10 -2.36 -10.27
C LYS A 89 -9.26 -1.13 -11.16
N HIS A 90 -9.28 -1.40 -12.45
CA HIS A 90 -9.50 -0.41 -13.48
C HIS A 90 -10.88 -0.64 -14.09
N GLU A 91 -11.74 0.38 -14.03
CA GLU A 91 -13.04 0.39 -14.71
C GLU A 91 -13.04 1.39 -15.86
N LYS A 92 -12.44 2.57 -15.67
CA LYS A 92 -12.46 3.68 -16.64
C LYS A 92 -11.09 4.31 -16.83
N SER A 93 -10.77 4.69 -18.06
CA SER A 93 -9.54 5.39 -18.44
C SER A 93 -9.74 6.91 -18.62
N ASP A 94 -10.46 7.54 -17.70
CA ASP A 94 -10.76 8.99 -17.73
C ASP A 94 -9.79 9.84 -16.87
N GLY A 95 -8.84 9.19 -16.20
CA GLY A 95 -7.85 9.84 -15.34
C GLY A 95 -8.37 10.22 -13.96
N ILE A 96 -9.60 9.83 -13.62
CA ILE A 96 -10.21 10.06 -12.31
C ILE A 96 -10.26 8.71 -11.57
N THR A 97 -10.12 8.73 -10.24
CA THR A 97 -10.34 7.55 -9.40
C THR A 97 -11.70 7.68 -8.73
N THR A 98 -12.56 6.69 -8.91
CA THR A 98 -13.90 6.64 -8.30
C THR A 98 -14.03 5.48 -7.32
N LYS A 99 -14.99 5.56 -6.38
CA LYS A 99 -15.16 4.55 -5.32
C LYS A 99 -15.42 3.14 -5.86
N ASP A 100 -16.08 3.02 -7.00
CA ASP A 100 -16.35 1.76 -7.68
C ASP A 100 -15.10 1.08 -8.23
N GLU A 101 -13.98 1.77 -8.36
CA GLU A 101 -12.65 1.23 -8.73
C GLU A 101 -11.78 0.84 -7.53
N CYS A 102 -12.27 1.09 -6.32
CA CYS A 102 -11.52 0.94 -5.09
C CYS A 102 -12.02 -0.21 -4.22
N THR A 103 -11.15 -0.67 -3.34
CA THR A 103 -11.51 -1.52 -2.21
C THR A 103 -11.49 -0.68 -0.93
N PRO A 104 -12.62 -0.55 -0.22
CA PRO A 104 -12.69 0.20 1.03
C PRO A 104 -12.15 -0.64 2.20
N LEU A 105 -11.45 0.02 3.12
CA LEU A 105 -10.98 -0.52 4.39
C LEU A 105 -11.60 0.34 5.50
N LEU A 106 -12.41 -0.28 6.36
CA LEU A 106 -13.09 0.37 7.46
C LEU A 106 -12.28 0.22 8.75
N PHE A 107 -12.04 1.35 9.39
CA PHE A 107 -11.35 1.47 10.66
C PHE A 107 -12.30 2.01 11.74
N LYS A 108 -12.19 1.46 12.94
CA LYS A 108 -12.78 1.98 14.17
C LYS A 108 -11.66 2.33 15.13
N ASP A 109 -11.60 3.59 15.55
CA ASP A 109 -10.54 4.14 16.41
C ASP A 109 -9.13 3.81 15.90
N GLY A 110 -8.96 3.86 14.57
CA GLY A 110 -7.70 3.56 13.90
C GLY A 110 -7.40 2.07 13.68
N LYS A 111 -8.20 1.15 14.23
CA LYS A 111 -8.06 -0.30 14.04
C LYS A 111 -8.95 -0.80 12.88
N LEU A 112 -8.37 -1.58 11.98
CA LEU A 112 -9.08 -2.21 10.87
C LEU A 112 -10.12 -3.21 11.43
N ILE A 113 -11.37 -3.06 10.99
CA ILE A 113 -12.49 -3.93 11.42
C ILE A 113 -13.18 -4.63 10.25
N ALA A 114 -13.07 -4.10 9.03
CA ALA A 114 -13.62 -4.70 7.82
C ALA A 114 -12.91 -4.18 6.56
N TRP A 115 -13.00 -4.92 5.45
CA TRP A 115 -12.62 -4.45 4.11
C TRP A 115 -13.55 -5.02 3.04
N GLY A 116 -13.52 -4.45 1.84
CA GLY A 116 -14.40 -4.84 0.74
C GLY A 116 -15.79 -4.19 0.82
N ILE A 117 -16.70 -4.57 -0.09
CA ILE A 117 -18.00 -3.90 -0.28
C ILE A 117 -18.76 -3.73 1.06
N SER A 118 -18.76 -4.77 1.89
CA SER A 118 -19.42 -4.78 3.21
C SER A 118 -18.84 -3.73 4.18
N ALA A 119 -17.57 -3.34 4.03
CA ALA A 119 -16.95 -2.32 4.87
C ALA A 119 -17.52 -0.93 4.58
N PHE A 120 -17.78 -0.61 3.32
CA PHE A 120 -18.42 0.66 2.96
C PHE A 120 -19.91 0.67 3.35
N GLU A 121 -20.62 -0.45 3.17
CA GLU A 121 -22.02 -0.57 3.62
C GLU A 121 -22.14 -0.37 5.14
N GLN A 122 -21.24 -0.96 5.93
CA GLN A 122 -21.18 -0.76 7.38
C GLN A 122 -20.89 0.71 7.72
N PHE A 123 -19.95 1.34 7.01
CA PHE A 123 -19.66 2.75 7.20
C PHE A 123 -20.86 3.65 6.89
N ASP A 124 -21.57 3.39 5.80
CA ASP A 124 -22.73 4.17 5.37
C ASP A 124 -23.91 4.02 6.34
N ALA A 125 -24.11 2.80 6.86
CA ALA A 125 -25.15 2.50 7.85
C ALA A 125 -24.95 3.22 9.20
N ILE A 126 -23.75 3.70 9.51
CA ILE A 126 -23.49 4.55 10.68
C ILE A 126 -24.17 5.91 10.46
N ARG A 127 -25.24 6.15 11.22
CA ARG A 127 -25.96 7.43 11.25
C ARG A 127 -25.43 8.29 12.39
N ILE A 128 -25.15 9.56 12.07
CA ILE A 128 -24.77 10.61 13.01
C ILE A 128 -26.04 11.24 13.59
#